data_AF-A0A1G7BWA0-F1
#
_entry.id   AF-A0A1G7BWA0-F1
#
_cell.length_a   1.000
_cell.length_b   1.000
_cell.length_c   1.000
_cell.angle_alpha   90.00
_cell.angle_beta   90.00
_cell.angle_gamma   90.00
#
_symmetry.space_group_name_H-M   'P 1'
#
loop_
_entity.id
_entity.type
_entity.pdbx_description
1 polymer ?
#
loop_
_entity_poly.entity_id
_entity_poly.type
_entity_poly.pdbx_seq_one_letter_code
_entity_poly.pdbx_strand_id
1 'polypeptide(L)'
;MSTPLAVGQIRGFRGNVTTLQWIKPGAERMTERSLGYHTGRLAKGYWVLLLKQALSPADFQFFGTTLRSGGRAGLPAATEAEDQARRSVHESILAERGAGGYAALQMHVLRNIGITGPQRIAKVLPTLQHVDTMAPCDQYPMGGGGLQWNIVRNCSFLVAVQVTEDGKAITPGFTVNLTTGGLDARTKLRRYMEGA
;
A
#
# COMPACT_ATOMS: atom_id res chain seq x y z
N MET A 1 -9.17 -1.50 -23.55
CA MET A 1 -10.04 -1.44 -22.36
C MET A 1 -9.48 -2.38 -21.31
N SER A 2 -9.09 -1.89 -20.13
CA SER A 2 -8.59 -2.75 -19.05
C SER A 2 -9.75 -3.52 -18.43
N THR A 3 -9.63 -4.85 -18.28
CA THR A 3 -10.63 -5.68 -17.59
C THR A 3 -10.91 -5.11 -16.19
N PRO A 4 -12.19 -4.92 -15.80
CA PRO A 4 -12.54 -4.42 -14.48
C PRO A 4 -11.96 -5.30 -13.37
N LEU A 5 -11.54 -4.69 -12.25
CA LEU A 5 -11.10 -5.41 -11.06
C LEU A 5 -12.30 -6.14 -10.44
N ALA A 6 -12.14 -7.44 -10.17
CA ALA A 6 -13.13 -8.24 -9.44
C ALA A 6 -12.47 -8.91 -8.24
N VAL A 7 -13.20 -8.98 -7.12
CA VAL A 7 -12.74 -9.66 -5.90
C VAL A 7 -12.51 -11.15 -6.18
N GLY A 8 -11.47 -11.72 -5.57
CA GLY A 8 -11.09 -13.13 -5.75
C GLY A 8 -10.15 -13.40 -6.92
N GLN A 9 -9.96 -12.43 -7.83
CA GLN A 9 -9.02 -12.59 -8.92
C GLN A 9 -7.56 -12.43 -8.45
N ILE A 10 -6.67 -13.23 -9.03
CA ILE A 10 -5.22 -13.00 -8.94
C ILE A 10 -4.78 -12.28 -10.21
N ARG A 11 -4.12 -11.13 -10.06
CA ARG A 11 -3.59 -10.35 -11.20
C ARG A 11 -2.22 -9.77 -10.87
N GLY A 12 -1.47 -9.43 -11.92
CA GLY A 12 -0.20 -8.74 -11.82
C GLY A 12 -0.37 -7.27 -11.46
N PHE A 13 0.29 -6.81 -10.39
CA PHE A 13 0.36 -5.39 -10.02
C PHE A 13 1.79 -4.96 -9.69
N ARG A 14 2.01 -3.65 -9.83
CA ARG A 14 3.26 -2.95 -9.49
C ARG A 14 2.98 -1.69 -8.67
N GLY A 15 4.03 -0.96 -8.30
CA GLY A 15 3.96 0.30 -7.58
C GLY A 15 4.07 0.15 -6.06
N ASN A 16 3.76 1.22 -5.34
CA ASN A 16 3.93 1.28 -3.89
C ASN A 16 3.04 0.29 -3.14
N VAL A 17 3.63 -0.35 -2.13
CA VAL A 17 3.00 -1.30 -1.21
C VAL A 17 3.51 -1.08 0.22
N THR A 18 2.79 -1.62 1.19
CA THR A 18 3.17 -1.62 2.61
C THR A 18 2.76 -2.94 3.26
N THR A 19 2.84 -3.06 4.57
CA THR A 19 2.33 -4.22 5.31
C THR A 19 0.87 -4.03 5.73
N LEU A 20 0.11 -5.13 5.73
CA LEU A 20 -1.35 -5.15 5.98
C LEU A 20 -1.75 -4.52 7.33
N GLN A 21 -0.91 -4.56 8.36
CA GLN A 21 -1.16 -3.91 9.65
C GLN A 21 -1.45 -2.39 9.55
N TRP A 22 -0.97 -1.72 8.50
CA TRP A 22 -1.20 -0.29 8.27
C TRP A 22 -2.53 0.00 7.57
N ILE A 23 -3.24 -1.04 7.10
CA ILE A 23 -4.51 -0.93 6.39
C ILE A 23 -5.63 -1.38 7.33
N LYS A 24 -6.54 -0.45 7.65
CA LYS A 24 -7.64 -0.65 8.60
C LYS A 24 -8.98 -0.32 7.92
N PRO A 25 -9.57 -1.26 7.16
CA PRO A 25 -10.88 -1.04 6.59
C PRO A 25 -11.95 -0.73 7.65
N GLY A 26 -12.83 0.23 7.37
CA GLY A 26 -13.81 0.75 8.33
C GLY A 26 -13.25 1.84 9.25
N ALA A 27 -11.98 2.20 9.05
CA ALA A 27 -11.31 3.34 9.68
C ALA A 27 -10.49 4.08 8.60
N GLU A 28 -11.18 4.51 7.55
CA GLU A 28 -10.60 5.05 6.31
C GLU A 28 -9.67 6.23 6.61
N ARG A 29 -10.11 7.18 7.43
CA ARG A 29 -9.28 8.32 7.87
C ARG A 29 -7.99 7.88 8.58
N MET A 30 -8.04 6.82 9.38
CA MET A 30 -6.84 6.28 10.03
C MET A 30 -5.92 5.61 9.01
N THR A 31 -6.49 4.91 8.03
CA THR A 31 -5.71 4.31 6.93
C THR A 31 -5.06 5.39 6.08
N GLU A 32 -5.79 6.43 5.69
CA GLU A 32 -5.27 7.59 4.95
C GLU A 32 -4.09 8.23 5.69
N ARG A 33 -4.27 8.56 6.98
CA ARG A 33 -3.19 9.10 7.81
C ARG A 33 -2.02 8.13 7.96
N SER A 34 -2.27 6.83 8.02
CA SER A 34 -1.20 5.83 8.16
C SER A 34 -0.37 5.70 6.87
N LEU A 35 -1.03 5.75 5.71
CA LEU A 35 -0.42 5.57 4.40
C LEU A 35 0.12 6.85 3.78
N GLY A 36 -0.22 8.02 4.34
CA GLY A 36 0.13 9.31 3.76
C GLY A 36 -0.72 9.62 2.52
N TYR A 37 -2.03 9.41 2.61
CA TYR A 37 -2.99 9.85 1.60
C TYR A 37 -3.69 11.14 2.03
N HIS A 38 -4.06 11.96 1.06
CA HIS A 38 -4.99 13.07 1.28
C HIS A 38 -6.25 12.62 2.03
N THR A 39 -6.80 13.49 2.88
CA THR A 39 -8.03 13.18 3.61
C THR A 39 -9.19 12.99 2.65
N GLY A 40 -9.95 11.90 2.81
CA GLY A 40 -11.07 11.56 1.94
C GLY A 40 -10.67 10.85 0.64
N ARG A 41 -9.39 10.54 0.44
CA ARG A 41 -8.90 9.76 -0.71
C ARG A 41 -9.61 8.41 -0.88
N LEU A 42 -10.03 7.80 0.22
CA LEU A 42 -10.70 6.50 0.27
C LEU A 42 -12.24 6.62 0.33
N ALA A 43 -12.80 7.84 0.31
CA ALA A 43 -14.22 8.08 0.54
C ALA A 43 -15.14 7.50 -0.54
N LYS A 44 -14.67 7.37 -1.79
CA LYS A 44 -15.44 6.73 -2.89
C LYS A 44 -15.18 5.23 -3.01
N GLY A 45 -14.66 4.63 -1.94
CA GLY A 45 -14.25 3.24 -1.94
C GLY A 45 -12.84 3.02 -2.48
N TYR A 46 -12.39 1.78 -2.37
CA TYR A 46 -11.04 1.34 -2.71
C TYR A 46 -10.96 -0.19 -2.73
N TRP A 47 -9.86 -0.71 -3.28
CA TRP A 47 -9.52 -2.13 -3.22
C TRP A 47 -8.32 -2.36 -2.31
N VAL A 48 -8.32 -3.49 -1.61
CA VAL A 48 -7.14 -4.02 -0.91
C VAL A 48 -6.65 -5.23 -1.67
N LEU A 49 -5.41 -5.17 -2.12
CA LEU A 49 -4.74 -6.26 -2.79
C LEU A 49 -3.71 -6.89 -1.86
N LEU A 50 -3.58 -8.22 -1.91
CA LEU A 50 -2.68 -8.97 -1.05
C LEU A 50 -1.70 -9.76 -1.90
N LEU A 51 -0.41 -9.64 -1.61
CA LEU A 51 0.61 -10.38 -2.35
C LEU A 51 0.42 -11.89 -2.13
N LYS A 52 0.50 -12.67 -3.21
CA LYS A 52 0.33 -14.14 -3.20
C LYS A 52 1.56 -14.92 -3.65
N GLN A 53 2.65 -14.24 -3.95
CA GLN A 53 3.93 -14.86 -4.30
C GLN A 53 5.04 -14.40 -3.35
N ALA A 54 6.08 -15.21 -3.21
CA ALA A 54 7.33 -14.73 -2.64
C ALA A 54 7.96 -13.69 -3.56
N LEU A 55 8.58 -12.66 -2.99
CA LEU A 55 9.36 -11.67 -3.74
C LEU A 55 10.82 -12.11 -3.82
N SER A 56 11.48 -11.73 -4.90
CA SER A 56 12.92 -11.71 -5.05
C SER A 56 13.45 -10.28 -4.91
N PRO A 57 14.77 -10.08 -4.69
CA PRO A 57 15.37 -8.74 -4.67
C PRO A 57 15.10 -7.94 -5.96
N ALA A 58 14.93 -8.59 -7.10
CA ALA A 58 14.67 -7.92 -8.37
C ALA A 58 13.22 -7.38 -8.50
N ASP A 59 12.32 -7.76 -7.61
CA ASP A 59 10.90 -7.41 -7.72
C ASP A 59 10.56 -6.08 -7.06
N PHE A 60 11.44 -5.53 -6.21
CA PHE A 60 11.11 -4.33 -5.43
C PHE A 60 12.30 -3.42 -5.16
N GLN A 61 11.99 -2.17 -4.83
CA GLN A 61 12.93 -1.16 -4.32
C GLN A 61 12.50 -0.67 -2.95
N PHE A 62 13.47 -0.28 -2.11
CA PHE A 62 13.17 0.35 -0.83
C PHE A 62 12.64 1.77 -1.04
N PHE A 63 11.45 2.04 -0.51
CA PHE A 63 10.82 3.36 -0.50
C PHE A 63 10.78 3.97 0.91
N GLY A 64 11.51 3.38 1.86
CA GLY A 64 11.61 3.91 3.22
C GLY A 64 10.33 3.71 4.00
N THR A 65 9.73 4.80 4.48
CA THR A 65 8.52 4.75 5.32
C THR A 65 7.48 5.75 4.88
N THR A 66 6.21 5.54 5.26
CA THR A 66 5.12 6.47 4.98
C THR A 66 5.32 7.85 5.62
N LEU A 67 6.26 8.04 6.57
CA LEU A 67 6.64 9.39 7.05
C LEU A 67 7.23 10.27 5.94
N ARG A 68 7.74 9.65 4.86
CA ARG A 68 8.45 10.32 3.78
C ARG A 68 7.90 9.83 2.44
N SER A 69 6.62 10.15 2.20
CA SER A 69 5.86 9.72 1.03
C SER A 69 6.63 9.93 -0.28
N GLY A 70 6.43 9.00 -1.22
CA GLY A 70 7.06 9.04 -2.55
C GLY A 70 8.41 8.32 -2.65
N GLY A 71 8.89 7.67 -1.58
CA GLY A 71 10.18 6.95 -1.63
C GLY A 71 11.39 7.88 -1.63
N ARG A 72 11.22 9.10 -1.13
CA ARG A 72 12.22 10.17 -1.12
C ARG A 72 12.50 10.65 0.29
N ALA A 73 13.68 11.21 0.52
CA ALA A 73 14.07 11.78 1.81
C ALA A 73 13.35 13.12 2.07
N GLY A 74 13.13 13.43 3.34
CA GLY A 74 12.41 14.64 3.76
C GLY A 74 10.90 14.55 3.59
N LEU A 75 10.21 15.64 3.95
CA LEU A 75 8.77 15.77 3.76
C LEU A 75 8.44 15.99 2.28
N PRO A 76 7.26 15.57 1.81
CA PRO A 76 6.74 15.93 0.49
C PRO A 76 6.70 17.45 0.30
N ALA A 77 7.05 17.92 -0.90
CA ALA A 77 7.19 19.33 -1.20
C ALA A 77 5.87 19.97 -1.69
N ALA A 78 5.84 21.30 -1.75
CA ALA A 78 4.69 22.05 -2.23
C ALA A 78 4.53 22.01 -3.77
N THR A 79 5.63 21.76 -4.49
CA THR A 79 5.61 21.67 -5.96
C THR A 79 6.16 20.34 -6.44
N GLU A 80 5.69 19.88 -7.60
CA GLU A 80 6.16 18.63 -8.21
C GLU A 80 7.66 18.68 -8.51
N ALA A 81 8.17 19.81 -9.01
CA ALA A 81 9.58 19.97 -9.33
C ALA A 81 10.47 19.81 -8.09
N GLU A 82 10.11 20.45 -6.97
CA GLU A 82 10.82 20.29 -5.70
C GLU A 82 10.68 18.88 -5.14
N ASP A 83 9.49 18.27 -5.26
CA ASP A 83 9.23 16.93 -4.75
C ASP A 83 10.09 15.88 -5.47
N GLN A 84 10.19 16.00 -6.80
CA GLN A 84 11.02 15.14 -7.63
C GLN A 84 12.52 15.36 -7.42
N ALA A 85 12.94 16.57 -7.02
CA ALA A 85 14.32 16.87 -6.68
C ALA A 85 14.76 16.27 -5.32
N ARG A 86 13.81 15.85 -4.46
CA ARG A 86 14.15 15.20 -3.18
C ARG A 86 14.92 13.90 -3.42
N ARG A 87 15.95 13.67 -2.63
CA ARG A 87 16.83 12.49 -2.77
C ARG A 87 16.04 11.18 -2.65
N SER A 88 16.19 10.27 -3.61
CA SER A 88 15.57 8.93 -3.56
C SER A 88 16.14 8.08 -2.42
N VAL A 89 15.27 7.38 -1.67
CA VAL A 89 15.70 6.43 -0.63
C VAL A 89 16.44 5.25 -1.24
N HIS A 90 15.93 4.72 -2.36
CA HIS A 90 16.55 3.62 -3.08
C HIS A 90 18.00 3.96 -3.50
N GLU A 91 18.18 5.12 -4.14
CA GLU A 91 19.49 5.58 -4.61
C GLU A 91 20.43 5.87 -3.45
N SER A 92 19.91 6.43 -2.34
CA SER A 92 20.71 6.70 -1.14
C SER A 92 21.31 5.42 -0.56
N ILE A 93 20.49 4.36 -0.41
CA ILE A 93 20.96 3.09 0.13
C ILE A 93 21.96 2.44 -0.84
N LEU A 94 21.70 2.50 -2.15
CA LEU A 94 22.63 2.01 -3.16
C LEU A 94 23.98 2.74 -3.11
N ALA A 95 23.98 4.06 -2.99
CA ALA A 95 25.19 4.86 -2.89
C ALA A 95 25.99 4.55 -1.61
N GLU A 96 25.29 4.35 -0.48
CA GLU A 96 25.92 4.04 0.82
C GLU A 96 26.50 2.61 0.86
N ARG A 97 25.80 1.63 0.31
CA ARG A 97 26.09 0.20 0.54
C ARG A 97 26.66 -0.52 -0.68
N GLY A 98 26.66 0.14 -1.84
CA GLY A 98 26.89 -0.49 -3.13
C GLY A 98 25.81 -1.52 -3.49
N ALA A 99 25.91 -2.07 -4.70
CA ALA A 99 24.94 -3.05 -5.21
C ALA A 99 24.88 -4.33 -4.35
N GLY A 100 26.03 -4.83 -3.91
CA GLY A 100 26.11 -6.04 -3.08
C GLY A 100 25.46 -5.86 -1.70
N GLY A 101 25.76 -4.77 -1.01
CA GLY A 101 25.17 -4.46 0.30
C GLY A 101 23.67 -4.17 0.21
N TYR A 102 23.23 -3.53 -0.87
CA TYR A 102 21.81 -3.32 -1.16
C TYR A 102 21.07 -4.65 -1.36
N ALA A 103 21.61 -5.55 -2.19
CA ALA A 103 21.03 -6.88 -2.42
C ALA A 103 20.98 -7.71 -1.13
N ALA A 104 22.03 -7.67 -0.31
CA ALA A 104 22.06 -8.33 1.00
C ALA A 104 20.96 -7.79 1.93
N LEU A 105 20.73 -6.48 1.94
CA LEU A 105 19.66 -5.86 2.72
C LEU A 105 18.28 -6.29 2.22
N GLN A 106 18.07 -6.36 0.91
CA GLN A 106 16.83 -6.89 0.34
C GLN A 106 16.58 -8.34 0.78
N MET A 107 17.60 -9.19 0.68
CA MET A 107 17.52 -10.58 1.12
C MET A 107 17.21 -10.70 2.61
N HIS A 108 17.76 -9.83 3.45
CA HIS A 108 17.45 -9.80 4.88
C HIS A 108 15.97 -9.45 5.13
N VAL A 109 15.44 -8.42 4.46
CA VAL A 109 14.05 -7.98 4.61
C VAL A 109 13.06 -9.04 4.12
N LEU A 110 13.38 -9.73 3.02
CA LEU A 110 12.54 -10.80 2.47
C LEU A 110 12.25 -11.93 3.48
N ARG A 111 13.17 -12.18 4.43
CA ARG A 111 12.95 -13.19 5.50
C ARG A 111 11.79 -12.85 6.42
N ASN A 112 11.45 -11.57 6.53
CA ASN A 112 10.39 -11.07 7.41
C ASN A 112 9.08 -10.80 6.65
N ILE A 113 9.07 -10.95 5.31
CA ILE A 113 7.88 -10.76 4.49
C ILE A 113 7.11 -12.08 4.41
N GLY A 114 5.99 -12.14 5.12
CA GLY A 114 5.03 -13.23 5.02
C GLY A 114 4.08 -13.07 3.84
N ILE A 115 3.56 -14.18 3.32
CA ILE A 115 2.42 -14.19 2.38
C ILE A 115 1.07 -14.22 3.10
N THR A 116 1.07 -14.35 4.43
CA THR A 116 -0.11 -14.33 5.32
C THR A 116 0.23 -13.53 6.59
N GLY A 117 -0.79 -13.28 7.42
CA GLY A 117 -0.67 -12.55 8.67
C GLY A 117 -0.59 -11.02 8.52
N PRO A 118 -0.44 -10.30 9.64
CA PRO A 118 -0.48 -8.83 9.66
C PRO A 118 0.70 -8.15 8.95
N GLN A 119 1.85 -8.83 8.82
CA GLN A 119 3.05 -8.30 8.16
C GLN A 119 3.08 -8.56 6.66
N ARG A 120 2.08 -9.25 6.09
CA ARG A 120 2.07 -9.52 4.65
C ARG A 120 2.02 -8.25 3.83
N ILE A 121 2.59 -8.31 2.62
CA ILE A 121 2.56 -7.19 1.68
C ILE A 121 1.14 -6.98 1.15
N ALA A 122 0.70 -5.74 1.20
CA ALA A 122 -0.60 -5.29 0.76
C ALA A 122 -0.51 -3.97 0.00
N LYS A 123 -1.45 -3.77 -0.93
CA LYS A 123 -1.61 -2.56 -1.73
C LYS A 123 -3.03 -2.03 -1.56
N VAL A 124 -3.16 -0.72 -1.38
CA VAL A 124 -4.45 -0.03 -1.48
C VAL A 124 -4.56 0.62 -2.85
N LEU A 125 -5.69 0.41 -3.52
CA LEU A 125 -6.05 1.10 -4.75
C LEU A 125 -7.29 1.96 -4.47
N PRO A 126 -7.16 3.27 -4.28
CA PRO A 126 -8.32 4.15 -4.15
C PRO A 126 -9.15 4.18 -5.44
N THR A 127 -10.48 4.28 -5.32
CA THR A 127 -11.35 4.59 -6.48
C THR A 127 -11.09 6.01 -7.00
N LEU A 128 -10.88 6.97 -6.09
CA LEU A 128 -10.54 8.34 -6.45
C LEU A 128 -9.14 8.38 -7.09
N GLN A 129 -9.07 8.99 -8.26
CA GLN A 129 -7.84 9.16 -9.04
C GLN A 129 -7.00 10.33 -8.52
N HIS A 130 -5.70 10.29 -8.85
CA HIS A 130 -4.76 11.36 -8.51
C HIS A 130 -5.26 12.68 -9.08
N VAL A 131 -5.07 13.77 -8.34
CA VAL A 131 -5.47 15.12 -8.77
C VAL A 131 -4.21 15.86 -9.15
N ASP A 132 -3.95 15.96 -10.47
CA ASP A 132 -2.68 16.51 -10.99
C ASP A 132 -2.44 17.98 -10.59
N THR A 133 -3.50 18.70 -10.20
CA THR A 133 -3.43 20.10 -9.75
C THR A 133 -3.22 20.25 -8.25
N MET A 134 -3.25 19.16 -7.47
CA MET A 134 -3.03 19.18 -6.03
C MET A 134 -1.53 19.13 -5.74
N ALA A 135 -1.05 19.95 -4.79
CA ALA A 135 0.35 19.92 -4.37
C ALA A 135 0.75 18.53 -3.83
N PRO A 136 1.99 18.06 -4.05
CA PRO A 136 2.43 16.74 -3.57
C PRO A 136 2.27 16.56 -2.06
N CYS A 137 2.54 17.61 -1.27
CA CYS A 137 2.34 17.60 0.17
C CYS A 137 0.89 17.47 0.63
N ASP A 138 -0.07 17.89 -0.19
CA ASP A 138 -1.49 17.75 0.11
C ASP A 138 -2.03 16.42 -0.39
N GLN A 139 -1.56 15.98 -1.57
CA GLN A 139 -1.97 14.75 -2.23
C GLN A 139 -1.44 13.50 -1.50
N TYR A 140 -0.18 13.55 -1.04
CA TYR A 140 0.48 12.49 -0.29
C TYR A 140 1.22 13.04 0.94
N PRO A 141 0.50 13.52 1.98
CA PRO A 141 1.11 14.09 3.17
C PRO A 141 1.94 13.07 3.94
N MET A 142 2.63 13.53 5.00
CA MET A 142 3.32 12.66 5.94
C MET A 142 2.36 11.62 6.54
N GLY A 143 2.73 10.35 6.40
CA GLY A 143 1.99 9.21 6.93
C GLY A 143 2.43 8.76 8.33
N GLY A 144 2.05 7.52 8.70
CA GLY A 144 2.23 6.96 10.04
C GLY A 144 3.56 6.22 10.33
N GLY A 145 4.49 6.17 9.38
CA GLY A 145 5.80 5.52 9.54
C GLY A 145 5.86 4.03 9.17
N GLY A 146 4.88 3.51 8.46
CA GLY A 146 4.94 2.14 7.95
C GLY A 146 6.00 1.96 6.89
N LEU A 147 6.72 0.83 6.91
CA LEU A 147 7.67 0.49 5.84
C LEU A 147 6.96 0.46 4.49
N GLN A 148 7.66 0.96 3.47
CA GLN A 148 7.18 0.99 2.10
C GLN A 148 8.21 0.42 1.13
N TRP A 149 7.68 -0.26 0.13
CA TRP A 149 8.43 -0.76 -1.00
C TRP A 149 7.72 -0.37 -2.29
N ASN A 150 8.49 -0.15 -3.34
CA ASN A 150 7.95 -0.02 -4.68
C ASN A 150 8.16 -1.34 -5.42
N ILE A 151 7.07 -2.01 -5.78
CA ILE A 151 7.13 -3.20 -6.62
C ILE A 151 7.41 -2.74 -8.06
N VAL A 152 8.54 -3.16 -8.63
CA VAL A 152 9.01 -2.68 -9.95
C VAL A 152 8.64 -3.62 -11.10
N ARG A 153 8.29 -4.88 -10.78
CA ARG A 153 7.81 -5.89 -11.75
C ARG A 153 6.35 -6.25 -11.44
N ASN A 154 5.62 -6.82 -12.40
CA ASN A 154 4.28 -7.29 -12.08
C ASN A 154 4.37 -8.52 -11.17
N CYS A 155 3.93 -8.38 -9.93
CA CYS A 155 3.81 -9.48 -8.97
C CYS A 155 2.34 -9.87 -8.80
N SER A 156 2.10 -11.13 -8.44
CA SER A 156 0.78 -11.69 -8.27
C SER A 156 0.13 -11.20 -6.98
N PHE A 157 -0.95 -10.42 -7.10
CA PHE A 157 -1.79 -10.04 -5.97
C PHE A 157 -3.20 -10.62 -6.13
N LEU A 158 -3.75 -11.09 -5.02
CA LEU A 158 -5.17 -11.34 -4.85
C LEU A 158 -5.89 -10.00 -4.67
N VAL A 159 -6.93 -9.74 -5.46
CA VAL A 159 -7.92 -8.69 -5.20
C VAL A 159 -8.82 -9.17 -4.06
N ALA A 160 -8.38 -8.92 -2.82
CA ALA A 160 -8.98 -9.57 -1.66
C ALA A 160 -10.27 -8.90 -1.21
N VAL A 161 -10.30 -7.56 -1.22
CA VAL A 161 -11.43 -6.78 -0.70
C VAL A 161 -11.71 -5.61 -1.62
N GLN A 162 -13.00 -5.37 -1.89
CA GLN A 162 -13.49 -4.08 -2.34
C GLN A 162 -14.26 -3.43 -1.20
N VAL A 163 -13.88 -2.22 -0.82
CA VAL A 163 -14.66 -1.38 0.09
C VAL A 163 -15.39 -0.35 -0.75
N THR A 164 -16.71 -0.31 -0.64
CA THR A 164 -17.58 0.63 -1.37
C THR A 164 -17.79 1.92 -0.57
N GLU A 165 -18.32 2.95 -1.23
CA GLU A 165 -18.63 4.25 -0.60
C GLU A 165 -19.62 4.12 0.57
N ASP A 166 -20.57 3.18 0.51
CA ASP A 166 -21.54 2.91 1.59
C ASP A 166 -20.96 2.06 2.73
N GLY A 167 -19.64 1.82 2.73
CA GLY A 167 -18.93 1.12 3.80
C GLY A 167 -19.07 -0.41 3.76
N LYS A 168 -19.57 -0.99 2.67
CA LYS A 168 -19.56 -2.46 2.50
C LYS A 168 -18.17 -2.92 2.09
N ALA A 169 -17.65 -3.92 2.81
CA ALA A 169 -16.49 -4.68 2.41
C ALA A 169 -16.93 -5.99 1.78
N ILE A 170 -16.66 -6.12 0.50
CA ILE A 170 -16.97 -7.28 -0.33
C ILE A 170 -15.71 -8.12 -0.47
N THR A 171 -15.83 -9.40 -0.15
CA THR A 171 -14.79 -10.44 -0.33
C THR A 171 -15.36 -11.56 -1.20
N PRO A 172 -14.55 -12.54 -1.65
CA PRO A 172 -15.07 -13.68 -2.41
C PRO A 172 -16.10 -14.53 -1.65
N GLY A 173 -15.99 -14.61 -0.32
CA GLY A 173 -16.81 -15.51 0.50
C GLY A 173 -17.93 -14.83 1.29
N PHE A 174 -17.86 -13.51 1.48
CA PHE A 174 -18.85 -12.77 2.27
C PHE A 174 -18.79 -11.27 2.01
N THR A 175 -19.87 -10.59 2.39
CA THR A 175 -19.94 -9.12 2.50
C THR A 175 -20.27 -8.74 3.94
N VAL A 176 -19.64 -7.68 4.45
CA VAL A 176 -19.97 -7.06 5.74
C VAL A 176 -20.05 -5.55 5.60
N ASN A 177 -20.88 -4.88 6.40
CA ASN A 177 -20.87 -3.42 6.48
C ASN A 177 -19.96 -2.98 7.64
N LEU A 178 -18.97 -2.15 7.36
CA LEU A 178 -17.96 -1.72 8.33
C LEU A 178 -18.39 -0.51 9.18
N THR A 179 -19.44 0.17 8.74
CA THR A 179 -20.09 1.31 9.42
C THR A 179 -21.11 0.81 10.44
N THR A 180 -21.94 -0.17 10.07
CA THR A 180 -23.03 -0.67 10.92
C THR A 180 -22.75 -2.02 11.58
N GLY A 181 -21.85 -2.83 11.02
CA GLY A 181 -21.55 -4.18 11.53
C GLY A 181 -20.59 -4.23 12.73
N GLY A 182 -20.14 -3.07 13.24
CA GLY A 182 -19.35 -2.97 14.47
C GLY A 182 -18.01 -3.71 14.45
N LEU A 183 -17.57 -4.14 15.64
CA LEU A 183 -16.29 -4.81 15.84
C LEU A 183 -16.24 -6.20 15.19
N ASP A 184 -17.35 -6.92 15.16
CA ASP A 184 -17.42 -8.28 14.61
C ASP A 184 -17.19 -8.29 13.10
N ALA A 185 -17.82 -7.36 12.37
CA ALA A 185 -17.60 -7.20 10.94
C ALA A 185 -16.12 -6.92 10.63
N ARG A 186 -15.51 -6.00 11.38
CA ARG A 186 -14.09 -5.63 11.23
C ARG A 186 -13.15 -6.78 11.57
N THR A 187 -13.44 -7.53 12.64
CA THR A 187 -12.65 -8.69 13.07
C THR A 187 -12.74 -9.81 12.04
N LYS A 188 -13.95 -10.11 11.54
CA LYS A 188 -14.17 -11.11 10.49
C LYS A 188 -13.39 -10.74 9.21
N LEU A 189 -13.49 -9.49 8.76
CA LEU A 189 -12.75 -9.01 7.60
C LEU A 189 -11.23 -9.08 7.82
N ARG A 190 -10.76 -8.68 9.01
CA ARG A 190 -9.33 -8.71 9.35
C ARG A 190 -8.76 -10.13 9.28
N ARG A 191 -9.44 -11.10 9.90
CA ARG A 191 -9.06 -12.52 9.85
C ARG A 191 -8.99 -13.04 8.41
N TYR A 192 -9.96 -12.67 7.58
CA TYR A 192 -9.93 -13.01 6.16
C TYR A 192 -8.68 -12.43 5.48
N MET A 193 -8.41 -11.13 5.59
CA MET A 193 -7.24 -10.53 4.93
C MET A 193 -5.90 -11.10 5.43
N GLU A 194 -5.81 -11.48 6.70
CA GLU A 194 -4.60 -12.11 7.24
C GLU A 194 -4.44 -13.54 6.73
N GLY A 195 -5.52 -14.30 6.52
CA GLY A 195 -5.47 -15.69 6.06
C GLY A 195 -5.49 -15.92 4.54
N ALA A 196 -5.95 -14.95 3.75
CA ALA A 196 -6.29 -15.12 2.32
C ALA A 196 -5.12 -15.40 1.36
#